data_AF-A0A316A6G4-F1
#
_entry.id   AF-A0A316A6G4-F1
#
_cell.length_a   1.000
_cell.length_b   1.000
_cell.length_c   1.000
_cell.angle_alpha   90.00
_cell.angle_beta   90.00
_cell.angle_gamma   90.00
#
_symmetry.space_group_name_H-M   'P 1'
#
loop_
_entity.id
_entity.type
_entity.pdbx_description
1 polymer ?
#
loop_
_entity_poly.entity_id
_entity_poly.type
_entity_poly.pdbx_seq_one_letter_code
_entity_poly.pdbx_strand_id
1 'polypeptide(L)'
;MSEPFDAAAAQGAEDPAGFAREADGFERLWTPHRMAYIGGENKPPSAAAGSGCPFCRAPSLDDDDALVVARGELCFVVLNLYPYNPGHLMVCPYRHVAGYVDLTPQETVEVATLTQSALRVLTHVSNPSGFNLGVNQGDAGGAGIAAHLHQHVVPRWTGDANFLPVIGRTKALPELLADTRAKLADAWARTGEPGTTASTIGPR
;
A
#
# COMPACT_ATOMS: atom_id res chain seq x y z
N MET A 1 -33.55 -20.79 13.50
CA MET A 1 -32.81 -21.63 14.46
C MET A 1 -31.45 -21.87 13.87
N SER A 2 -30.45 -21.14 14.32
CA SER A 2 -29.04 -21.28 13.93
C SER A 2 -28.36 -22.12 14.99
N GLU A 3 -27.95 -23.33 14.62
CA GLU A 3 -27.14 -24.21 15.48
C GLU A 3 -25.72 -23.60 15.64
N PRO A 4 -25.09 -23.71 16.82
CA PRO A 4 -23.74 -23.25 17.04
C PRO A 4 -22.70 -24.19 16.39
N PHE A 5 -21.58 -23.61 15.95
CA PHE A 5 -20.45 -24.32 15.37
C PHE A 5 -19.67 -25.03 16.48
N ASP A 6 -19.72 -26.37 16.49
CA ASP A 6 -19.06 -27.21 17.49
C ASP A 6 -17.55 -27.35 17.17
N ALA A 7 -16.71 -26.72 17.99
CA ALA A 7 -15.26 -26.72 17.84
C ALA A 7 -14.63 -27.81 18.71
N ALA A 8 -14.77 -29.08 18.31
CA ALA A 8 -14.08 -30.17 18.98
C ALA A 8 -13.74 -31.32 18.03
N ALA A 9 -12.56 -31.25 17.40
CA ALA A 9 -11.66 -32.39 17.19
C ALA A 9 -10.36 -31.94 16.49
N ALA A 10 -9.40 -31.44 17.26
CA ALA A 10 -7.99 -31.45 16.87
C ALA A 10 -7.22 -32.30 17.90
N GLN A 11 -7.36 -33.62 17.80
CA GLN A 11 -6.52 -34.55 18.55
C GLN A 11 -5.27 -34.83 17.71
N GLY A 12 -4.11 -34.43 18.26
CA GLY A 12 -2.80 -34.60 17.62
C GLY A 12 -1.90 -33.35 17.61
N ALA A 13 -2.08 -32.39 18.53
CA ALA A 13 -1.08 -31.34 18.70
C ALA A 13 0.16 -31.94 19.38
N GLU A 14 1.28 -31.99 18.66
CA GLU A 14 2.57 -32.37 19.23
C GLU A 14 2.95 -31.40 20.36
N ASP A 15 3.46 -31.94 21.48
CA ASP A 15 3.92 -31.14 22.61
C ASP A 15 5.05 -30.22 22.14
N PRO A 16 4.80 -28.91 22.08
CA PRO A 16 5.70 -28.05 21.36
C PRO A 16 6.93 -27.70 22.23
N ALA A 17 7.04 -28.25 23.44
CA ALA A 17 8.22 -28.18 24.31
C ALA A 17 9.45 -28.94 23.77
N GLY A 18 9.28 -29.82 22.77
CA GLY A 18 10.38 -30.57 22.15
C GLY A 18 11.17 -29.82 21.05
N PHE A 19 10.70 -28.64 20.63
CA PHE A 19 11.37 -27.86 19.59
C PHE A 19 12.41 -26.90 20.17
N ALA A 20 13.55 -26.75 19.50
CA ALA A 20 14.48 -25.67 19.79
C ALA A 20 13.78 -24.33 19.53
N ARG A 21 13.45 -23.60 20.59
CA ARG A 21 12.84 -22.28 20.53
C ARG A 21 13.83 -21.25 21.02
N GLU A 22 14.02 -20.20 20.23
CA GLU A 22 14.41 -18.91 20.78
C GLU A 22 13.14 -18.28 21.36
N ALA A 23 13.21 -17.67 22.55
CA ALA A 23 12.07 -16.98 23.14
C ALA A 23 11.62 -15.86 22.18
N ASP A 24 10.36 -15.91 21.76
CA ASP A 24 9.68 -14.91 20.91
C ASP A 24 10.26 -13.52 21.10
N GLY A 25 11.01 -13.09 20.08
CA GLY A 25 11.63 -11.79 20.04
C GLY A 25 10.99 -10.91 18.98
N PHE A 26 9.65 -10.75 18.98
CA PHE A 26 8.89 -9.78 18.18
C PHE A 26 9.53 -9.44 16.82
N GLU A 27 8.93 -9.99 15.75
CA GLU A 27 9.19 -9.68 14.34
C GLU A 27 9.19 -8.17 14.08
N ARG A 28 10.38 -7.56 14.18
CA ARG A 28 10.55 -6.13 13.92
C ARG A 28 10.52 -5.93 12.41
N LEU A 29 9.46 -5.33 11.92
CA LEU A 29 9.48 -4.64 10.63
C LEU A 29 10.40 -3.42 10.75
N TRP A 30 11.69 -3.63 10.56
CA TRP A 30 12.70 -2.56 10.54
C TRP A 30 12.64 -1.85 9.19
N THR A 31 11.85 -0.79 9.13
CA THR A 31 12.00 0.24 8.11
C THR A 31 12.65 1.47 8.76
N PRO A 32 13.94 1.75 8.51
CA PRO A 32 14.61 2.94 9.03
C PRO A 32 13.84 4.24 8.72
N HIS A 33 13.17 4.30 7.57
CA HIS A 33 12.31 5.42 7.17
C HIS A 33 11.08 5.61 8.09
N ARG A 34 10.63 4.56 8.79
CA ARG A 34 9.56 4.68 9.79
C ARG A 34 9.96 5.59 10.95
N MET A 35 11.26 5.69 11.28
CA MET A 35 11.75 6.61 12.30
C MET A 35 11.61 8.08 11.88
N ALA A 36 11.80 8.41 10.59
CA ALA A 36 11.53 9.75 10.07
C ALA A 36 10.03 10.13 10.17
N TYR A 37 9.14 9.12 10.13
CA TYR A 37 7.71 9.32 10.31
C TYR A 37 7.30 9.48 11.79
N ILE A 38 7.90 8.70 12.68
CA ILE A 38 7.69 8.82 14.15
C ILE A 38 8.25 10.16 14.67
N GLY A 39 9.32 10.67 14.07
CA GLY A 39 9.90 11.98 14.37
C GLY A 39 9.08 13.19 13.87
N GLY A 40 8.00 12.97 13.12
CA GLY A 40 7.05 14.01 12.72
C GLY A 40 7.49 14.91 11.55
N GLU A 41 8.69 14.75 10.99
CA GLU A 41 9.22 15.63 9.93
C GLU A 41 8.38 15.64 8.64
N ASN A 42 7.58 14.60 8.41
CA ASN A 42 6.70 14.48 7.22
C ASN A 42 5.26 14.03 7.57
N LYS A 43 4.84 14.17 8.83
CA LYS A 43 3.44 13.92 9.19
C LYS A 43 2.61 15.12 8.73
N PRO A 44 1.46 14.92 8.07
CA PRO A 44 0.62 16.04 7.67
C PRO A 44 0.29 16.91 8.90
N PRO A 45 0.38 18.25 8.79
CA PRO A 45 0.27 19.18 9.92
C PRO A 45 -1.15 19.18 10.53
N SER A 46 -2.13 18.60 9.84
CA SER A 46 -3.48 18.41 10.35
C SER A 46 -4.11 17.16 9.73
N ALA A 47 -5.09 16.58 10.43
CA ALA A 47 -5.95 15.52 9.90
C ALA A 47 -7.05 16.03 8.96
N ALA A 48 -7.10 17.35 8.71
CA ALA A 48 -8.12 17.96 7.88
C ALA A 48 -7.90 17.67 6.39
N ALA A 49 -9.00 17.64 5.65
CA ALA A 49 -8.97 17.57 4.19
C ALA A 49 -8.31 18.82 3.58
N GLY A 50 -7.74 18.68 2.38
CA GLY A 50 -7.14 19.77 1.61
C GLY A 50 -5.61 19.68 1.52
N SER A 51 -4.93 20.80 1.32
CA SER A 51 -3.49 20.84 0.99
C SER A 51 -2.56 20.27 2.07
N GLY A 52 -3.05 20.14 3.30
CA GLY A 52 -2.32 19.50 4.39
C GLY A 52 -2.28 17.97 4.29
N CYS A 53 -3.21 17.34 3.57
CA CYS A 53 -3.22 15.90 3.33
C CYS A 53 -2.52 15.60 1.98
N PRO A 54 -1.45 14.79 1.95
CA PRO A 54 -0.73 14.52 0.70
C PRO A 54 -1.61 13.78 -0.32
N PHE A 55 -2.57 12.97 0.12
CA PHE A 55 -3.50 12.26 -0.78
C PHE A 55 -4.64 13.15 -1.31
N CYS A 56 -5.03 14.21 -0.59
CA CYS A 56 -5.90 15.23 -1.17
C CYS A 56 -5.16 16.12 -2.17
N ARG A 57 -3.88 16.40 -1.91
CA ARG A 57 -3.04 17.26 -2.77
C ARG A 57 -2.59 16.54 -4.04
N ALA A 58 -2.22 15.26 -3.97
CA ALA A 58 -1.66 14.53 -5.10
C ALA A 58 -2.53 14.62 -6.38
N PRO A 59 -3.86 14.46 -6.32
CA PRO A 59 -4.71 14.60 -7.49
C PRO A 59 -4.70 15.98 -8.17
N SER A 60 -4.33 17.05 -7.46
CA SER A 60 -4.28 18.41 -8.03
C SER A 60 -2.92 18.76 -8.67
N LEU A 61 -1.95 17.85 -8.60
CA LEU A 61 -0.64 18.02 -9.22
C LEU A 61 -0.55 17.18 -10.50
N ASP A 62 0.46 17.50 -11.31
CA ASP A 62 0.85 16.66 -12.43
C ASP A 62 1.31 15.28 -11.93
N ASP A 63 1.08 14.26 -12.74
CA ASP A 63 1.28 12.87 -12.29
C ASP A 63 2.73 12.55 -11.93
N ASP A 64 3.69 13.16 -12.64
CA ASP A 64 5.12 13.02 -12.35
C ASP A 64 5.48 13.60 -10.98
N ASP A 65 4.97 14.80 -10.66
CA ASP A 65 5.24 15.50 -9.41
C ASP A 65 4.61 14.79 -8.20
N ALA A 66 3.43 14.18 -8.40
CA ALA A 66 2.72 13.46 -7.35
C ALA A 66 3.01 11.95 -7.30
N LEU A 67 3.81 11.44 -8.24
CA LEU A 67 4.04 10.00 -8.45
C LEU A 67 2.74 9.19 -8.68
N VAL A 68 1.75 9.82 -9.32
CA VAL A 68 0.47 9.17 -9.67
C VAL A 68 0.69 8.25 -10.86
N VAL A 69 0.30 6.99 -10.71
CA VAL A 69 0.45 5.94 -11.74
C VAL A 69 -0.80 5.87 -12.62
N ALA A 70 -1.98 5.96 -12.03
CA ALA A 70 -3.25 5.85 -12.73
C ALA A 70 -4.36 6.63 -12.01
N ARG A 71 -5.37 7.07 -12.76
CA ARG A 71 -6.51 7.88 -12.26
C ARG A 71 -7.82 7.24 -12.67
N GLY A 72 -8.53 6.67 -11.70
CA GLY A 72 -9.92 6.24 -11.86
C GLY A 72 -10.92 7.37 -11.68
N GLU A 73 -12.20 7.02 -11.54
CA GLU A 73 -13.33 7.93 -11.37
C GLU A 73 -13.46 8.43 -9.92
N LEU A 74 -13.39 7.53 -8.94
CA LEU A 74 -13.51 7.82 -7.50
C LEU A 74 -12.21 7.55 -6.74
N CYS A 75 -11.28 6.80 -7.34
CA CYS A 75 -10.01 6.41 -6.75
C CYS A 75 -8.84 6.63 -7.71
N PHE A 76 -7.63 6.69 -7.18
CA PHE A 76 -6.39 6.80 -7.95
C PHE A 76 -5.30 5.91 -7.35
N VAL A 77 -4.23 5.72 -8.14
CA VAL A 77 -3.09 4.89 -7.79
C VAL A 77 -1.83 5.75 -7.74
N VAL A 78 -1.08 5.67 -6.65
CA VAL A 78 0.09 6.51 -6.41
C VAL A 78 1.23 5.68 -5.81
N LEU A 79 2.48 5.96 -6.16
CA LEU A 79 3.61 5.30 -5.53
C LEU A 79 3.76 5.72 -4.07
N ASN A 80 4.25 4.81 -3.23
CA ASN A 80 4.70 5.19 -1.90
C ASN A 80 6.09 5.84 -1.98
N LEU A 81 6.22 7.05 -1.44
CA LEU A 81 7.48 7.79 -1.37
C LEU A 81 8.55 7.06 -0.54
N TYR A 82 8.13 6.21 0.39
CA TYR A 82 8.99 5.38 1.23
C TYR A 82 8.66 3.90 0.99
N PRO A 83 9.01 3.35 -0.18
CA PRO A 83 8.54 2.05 -0.60
C PRO A 83 9.16 0.92 0.23
N TYR A 84 8.39 -0.14 0.50
CA TYR A 84 8.95 -1.35 1.09
C TYR A 84 9.81 -2.08 0.07
N ASN A 85 9.36 -2.18 -1.19
CA ASN A 85 10.07 -2.72 -2.33
C ASN A 85 9.78 -1.85 -3.56
N PRO A 86 10.62 -1.88 -4.61
CA PRO A 86 10.31 -1.22 -5.89
C PRO A 86 8.92 -1.62 -6.39
N GLY A 87 8.13 -0.64 -6.84
CA GLY A 87 6.74 -0.85 -7.24
C GLY A 87 5.73 -0.86 -6.10
N HIS A 88 6.13 -0.57 -4.85
CA HIS A 88 5.17 -0.33 -3.76
C HIS A 88 4.29 0.89 -4.09
N LEU A 89 3.01 0.62 -4.31
CA LEU A 89 1.99 1.60 -4.62
C LEU A 89 0.82 1.53 -3.64
N MET A 90 -0.03 2.54 -3.70
CA MET A 90 -1.22 2.67 -2.89
C MET A 90 -2.42 3.01 -3.78
N VAL A 91 -3.57 2.42 -3.47
CA VAL A 91 -4.86 2.78 -4.05
C VAL A 91 -5.61 3.64 -3.04
N CYS A 92 -5.99 4.85 -3.44
CA CYS A 92 -6.57 5.86 -2.57
C CYS A 92 -7.88 6.39 -3.16
N PRO A 93 -8.97 6.55 -2.38
CA PRO A 93 -10.12 7.33 -2.83
C PRO A 93 -9.73 8.81 -2.97
N TYR A 94 -10.36 9.53 -3.89
CA TYR A 94 -10.22 11.00 -3.96
C TYR A 94 -10.84 11.68 -2.74
N ARG A 95 -11.96 11.14 -2.26
CA ARG A 95 -12.63 11.64 -1.07
C ARG A 95 -11.74 11.41 0.16
N HIS A 96 -11.59 12.46 0.97
CA HIS A 96 -10.87 12.39 2.24
C HIS A 96 -11.71 11.59 3.26
N VAL A 97 -11.43 10.29 3.35
CA VAL A 97 -12.12 9.36 4.25
C VAL A 97 -11.10 8.48 4.97
N ALA A 98 -11.23 8.34 6.27
CA ALA A 98 -10.27 7.58 7.09
C ALA A 98 -10.58 6.08 7.11
N GLY A 99 -11.82 5.73 7.45
CA GLY A 99 -12.24 4.35 7.69
C GLY A 99 -12.58 3.60 6.40
N TYR A 100 -12.17 2.34 6.33
CA TYR A 100 -12.55 1.45 5.22
C TYR A 100 -14.07 1.19 5.23
N VAL A 101 -14.67 1.15 6.42
CA VAL A 101 -16.12 1.00 6.61
C VAL A 101 -16.92 2.23 6.15
N ASP A 102 -16.26 3.37 5.97
CA ASP A 102 -16.87 4.64 5.56
C ASP A 102 -16.79 4.83 4.03
N LEU A 103 -16.23 3.88 3.29
CA LEU A 103 -16.27 3.87 1.84
C LEU A 103 -17.72 3.66 1.36
N THR A 104 -18.07 4.38 0.30
CA THR A 104 -19.27 4.06 -0.47
C THR A 104 -19.10 2.70 -1.16
N PRO A 105 -20.21 2.02 -1.53
CA PRO A 105 -20.12 0.78 -2.30
C PRO A 105 -19.34 0.94 -3.62
N GLN A 106 -19.49 2.08 -4.28
CA GLN A 106 -18.82 2.40 -5.55
C GLN A 106 -17.31 2.60 -5.36
N GLU A 107 -16.90 3.36 -4.34
CA GLU A 107 -15.47 3.49 -4.00
C GLU A 107 -14.87 2.14 -3.63
N THR A 108 -15.60 1.31 -2.87
CA THR A 108 -15.13 -0.04 -2.50
C THR A 108 -14.86 -0.91 -3.72
N VAL A 109 -15.79 -0.90 -4.68
CA VAL A 109 -15.64 -1.64 -5.96
C VAL A 109 -14.46 -1.11 -6.75
N GLU A 110 -14.27 0.20 -6.83
CA GLU A 110 -13.18 0.78 -7.59
C GLU A 110 -11.81 0.57 -6.93
N VAL A 111 -11.70 0.68 -5.60
CA VAL A 111 -10.48 0.30 -4.86
C VAL A 111 -10.09 -1.14 -5.19
N ALA A 112 -11.05 -2.07 -5.15
CA ALA A 112 -10.80 -3.47 -5.48
C ALA A 112 -10.37 -3.64 -6.95
N THR A 113 -11.03 -2.92 -7.87
CA THR A 113 -10.75 -2.98 -9.31
C THR A 113 -9.34 -2.47 -9.61
N LEU A 114 -8.98 -1.28 -9.13
CA LEU A 114 -7.64 -0.71 -9.30
C LEU A 114 -6.56 -1.54 -8.61
N THR A 115 -6.89 -2.19 -7.48
CA THR A 115 -5.97 -3.13 -6.83
C THR A 115 -5.67 -4.32 -7.74
N GLN A 116 -6.69 -4.91 -8.37
CA GLN A 116 -6.49 -6.01 -9.33
C GLN A 116 -5.67 -5.57 -10.55
N SER A 117 -5.94 -4.38 -11.08
CA SER A 117 -5.17 -3.77 -12.17
C SER A 117 -3.70 -3.58 -11.78
N ALA A 118 -3.45 -3.06 -10.58
CA ALA A 118 -2.09 -2.89 -10.06
C ALA A 118 -1.33 -4.22 -10.00
N LEU A 119 -1.98 -5.31 -9.55
CA LEU A 119 -1.36 -6.63 -9.53
C LEU A 119 -0.96 -7.11 -10.93
N ARG A 120 -1.84 -6.95 -11.92
CA ARG A 120 -1.56 -7.34 -13.31
C ARG A 120 -0.43 -6.52 -13.92
N VAL A 121 -0.46 -5.20 -13.72
CA VAL A 121 0.57 -4.27 -14.20
C VAL A 121 1.93 -4.58 -13.55
N LEU A 122 1.99 -4.73 -12.23
CA LEU A 122 3.22 -5.08 -11.51
C LEU A 122 3.76 -6.45 -11.94
N THR A 123 2.87 -7.42 -12.17
CA THR A 123 3.26 -8.73 -12.70
C THR A 123 3.90 -8.60 -14.07
N HIS A 124 3.32 -7.80 -14.95
CA HIS A 124 3.87 -7.57 -16.29
C HIS A 124 5.22 -6.84 -16.26
N VAL A 125 5.37 -5.82 -15.41
CA VAL A 125 6.56 -4.95 -15.39
C VAL A 125 7.75 -5.60 -14.69
N SER A 126 7.52 -6.30 -13.57
CA SER A 126 8.61 -6.72 -12.68
C SER A 126 8.54 -8.18 -12.22
N ASN A 127 7.50 -8.93 -12.62
CA ASN A 127 7.31 -10.36 -12.33
C ASN A 127 7.66 -10.76 -10.88
N PRO A 128 7.02 -10.15 -9.86
CA PRO A 128 7.24 -10.51 -8.47
C PRO A 128 6.74 -11.93 -8.18
N SER A 129 7.32 -12.58 -7.17
CA SER A 129 6.92 -13.92 -6.72
C SER A 129 5.62 -13.92 -5.92
N GLY A 130 5.14 -12.75 -5.49
CA GLY A 130 3.89 -12.59 -4.76
C GLY A 130 3.64 -11.14 -4.34
N PHE A 131 2.59 -10.92 -3.55
CA PHE A 131 2.18 -9.60 -3.10
C PHE A 131 1.72 -9.60 -1.64
N ASN A 132 1.93 -8.48 -0.95
CA ASN A 132 1.16 -8.14 0.25
C ASN A 132 0.16 -7.04 -0.08
N LEU A 133 -1.08 -7.24 0.36
CA LEU A 133 -2.15 -6.25 0.27
C LEU A 133 -2.62 -5.93 1.68
N GLY A 134 -2.77 -4.65 2.01
CA GLY A 134 -3.24 -4.28 3.35
C GLY A 134 -3.64 -2.83 3.50
N VAL A 135 -4.45 -2.57 4.52
CA VAL A 135 -4.84 -1.25 4.98
C VAL A 135 -4.55 -1.19 6.47
N ASN A 136 -3.85 -0.16 6.89
CA ASN A 136 -3.67 0.14 8.30
C ASN A 136 -4.82 1.05 8.76
N GLN A 137 -5.52 0.69 9.84
CA GLN A 137 -6.67 1.43 10.34
C GLN A 137 -6.42 2.11 11.68
N GLY A 138 -6.60 3.43 11.69
CA GLY A 138 -6.34 4.28 12.86
C GLY A 138 -4.85 4.33 13.26
N ASP A 139 -4.57 5.14 14.27
CA ASP A 139 -3.20 5.32 14.78
C ASP A 139 -2.60 4.01 15.29
N ALA A 140 -3.40 3.22 16.03
CA ALA A 140 -2.97 1.93 16.58
C ALA A 140 -2.68 0.88 15.49
N GLY A 141 -3.37 0.94 14.36
CA GLY A 141 -3.10 0.09 13.20
C GLY A 141 -1.83 0.47 12.45
N GLY A 142 -1.16 1.57 12.83
CA GLY A 142 0.06 2.03 12.19
C GLY A 142 -0.17 2.79 10.89
N ALA A 143 -1.34 3.39 10.71
CA ALA A 143 -1.61 4.25 9.56
C ALA A 143 -0.75 5.53 9.67
N GLY A 144 0.17 5.73 8.73
CA GLY A 144 0.99 6.95 8.71
C GLY A 144 0.10 8.18 8.52
N ILE A 145 -0.81 8.10 7.55
CA ILE A 145 -1.81 9.15 7.28
C ILE A 145 -3.18 8.58 7.67
N ALA A 146 -3.45 8.52 8.97
CA ALA A 146 -4.65 7.87 9.50
C ALA A 146 -5.96 8.52 9.03
N ALA A 147 -5.94 9.79 8.62
CA ALA A 147 -7.14 10.53 8.22
C ALA A 147 -7.60 10.26 6.78
N HIS A 148 -6.80 9.56 5.96
CA HIS A 148 -7.13 9.29 4.56
C HIS A 148 -6.69 7.87 4.20
N LEU A 149 -7.67 7.02 3.90
CA LEU A 149 -7.53 5.62 3.55
C LEU A 149 -6.59 5.43 2.35
N HIS A 150 -5.69 4.46 2.45
CA HIS A 150 -4.81 4.06 1.36
C HIS A 150 -4.54 2.55 1.49
N GLN A 151 -4.91 1.79 0.45
CA GLN A 151 -4.66 0.36 0.35
C GLN A 151 -3.26 0.15 -0.23
N HIS A 152 -2.38 -0.46 0.54
CA HIS A 152 -1.04 -0.82 0.09
C HIS A 152 -1.07 -2.02 -0.84
N VAL A 153 -0.27 -1.95 -1.90
CA VAL A 153 0.09 -3.06 -2.79
C VAL A 153 1.61 -3.15 -2.84
N VAL A 154 2.16 -4.20 -2.24
CA VAL A 154 3.61 -4.39 -2.11
C VAL A 154 4.03 -5.63 -2.87
N PRO A 155 4.76 -5.51 -4.00
CA PRO A 155 5.33 -6.65 -4.69
C PRO A 155 6.45 -7.30 -3.85
N ARG A 156 6.53 -8.62 -3.87
CA ARG A 156 7.46 -9.43 -3.07
C ARG A 156 8.25 -10.39 -3.95
N TRP A 157 9.52 -10.60 -3.60
CA TRP A 157 10.39 -11.59 -4.24
C TRP A 157 10.93 -12.55 -3.20
N THR A 158 11.13 -13.81 -3.60
CA THR A 158 11.83 -14.79 -2.76
C THR A 158 13.22 -14.27 -2.39
N GLY A 159 13.49 -14.08 -1.09
CA GLY A 159 14.77 -13.57 -0.59
C GLY A 159 14.93 -12.04 -0.62
N ASP A 160 13.85 -11.27 -0.80
CA ASP A 160 13.89 -9.80 -0.77
C ASP A 160 14.25 -9.19 0.60
N ALA A 161 14.16 -10.00 1.65
CA ALA A 161 14.75 -9.73 2.96
C ALA A 161 16.06 -10.51 3.10
N ASN A 162 17.18 -9.78 3.13
CA ASN A 162 18.52 -10.34 3.32
C ASN A 162 19.26 -9.60 4.46
N PHE A 163 20.56 -9.81 4.59
CA PHE A 163 21.35 -9.20 5.67
C PHE A 163 21.36 -7.66 5.63
N LEU A 164 21.17 -7.02 4.47
CA LEU A 164 21.16 -5.55 4.36
C LEU A 164 20.03 -4.90 5.17
N PRO A 165 18.73 -5.25 4.96
CA PRO A 165 17.66 -4.67 5.77
C PRO A 165 17.68 -5.17 7.21
N VAL A 166 18.08 -6.43 7.47
CA VAL A 166 17.99 -7.05 8.80
C VAL A 166 19.14 -6.62 9.71
N ILE A 167 20.39 -6.71 9.23
CA ILE A 167 21.60 -6.43 10.02
C ILE A 167 22.07 -5.00 9.73
N GLY A 168 22.21 -4.66 8.45
CA GLY A 168 22.73 -3.37 8.01
C GLY A 168 21.75 -2.20 8.15
N ARG A 169 20.49 -2.47 8.54
CA ARG A 169 19.41 -1.48 8.61
C ARG A 169 19.35 -0.58 7.38
N THR A 170 19.64 -1.15 6.22
CA THR A 170 19.76 -0.43 4.94
C THR A 170 19.00 -1.22 3.89
N LYS A 171 18.15 -0.54 3.12
CA LYS A 171 17.46 -1.18 2.00
C LYS A 171 17.95 -0.59 0.69
N ALA A 172 18.48 -1.45 -0.17
CA ALA A 172 18.83 -1.07 -1.53
C ALA A 172 17.55 -1.02 -2.37
N LEU A 173 17.24 0.15 -2.91
CA LEU A 173 16.23 0.32 -3.95
C LEU A 173 16.97 0.50 -5.28
N PRO A 174 16.94 -0.50 -6.17
CA PRO A 174 17.74 -0.48 -7.40
C PRO A 174 17.20 0.47 -8.47
N GLU A 175 16.06 1.12 -8.25
CA GLU A 175 15.37 1.96 -9.21
C GLU A 175 14.84 3.24 -8.55
N LEU A 176 14.91 4.36 -9.28
CA LEU A 176 14.36 5.64 -8.85
C LEU A 176 12.83 5.64 -8.95
N LEU A 177 12.17 6.35 -8.04
CA LEU A 177 10.70 6.43 -8.03
C LEU A 177 10.11 6.98 -9.33
N ALA A 178 10.75 7.98 -9.94
CA ALA A 178 10.31 8.56 -11.21
C ALA A 178 10.34 7.51 -12.35
N ASP A 179 11.42 6.73 -12.42
CA ASP A 179 11.57 5.66 -13.42
C ASP A 179 10.55 4.54 -13.19
N THR A 180 10.36 4.13 -11.94
CA THR A 180 9.33 3.15 -11.56
C THR A 180 7.94 3.67 -11.94
N ARG A 181 7.62 4.93 -11.65
CA ARG A 181 6.32 5.55 -11.96
C ARG A 181 6.06 5.53 -13.46
N ALA A 182 7.01 6.01 -14.25
CA ALA A 182 6.90 6.05 -15.70
C ALA A 182 6.66 4.65 -16.28
N LYS A 183 7.44 3.65 -15.87
CA LYS A 183 7.29 2.25 -16.33
C LYS A 183 5.91 1.68 -16.00
N LEU A 184 5.40 1.94 -14.80
CA LEU A 184 4.10 1.44 -14.38
C LEU A 184 2.96 2.16 -15.09
N ALA A 185 3.01 3.49 -15.23
CA ALA A 185 1.99 4.26 -15.94
C ALA A 185 1.90 3.86 -17.42
N ASP A 186 3.06 3.70 -18.07
CA ASP A 186 3.17 3.22 -19.43
C ASP A 186 2.57 1.81 -19.61
N ALA A 187 2.86 0.90 -18.67
CA ALA A 187 2.31 -0.44 -18.71
C ALA A 187 0.80 -0.44 -18.47
N TRP A 188 0.31 0.40 -17.55
CA TRP A 188 -1.12 0.57 -17.26
C TRP A 188 -1.91 0.96 -18.51
N ALA A 189 -1.39 1.93 -19.27
CA ALA A 189 -2.00 2.37 -20.52
C ALA A 189 -2.01 1.28 -21.59
N ARG A 190 -0.95 0.46 -21.68
CA ARG A 190 -0.86 -0.64 -22.66
C ARG A 190 -1.76 -1.82 -22.33
N THR A 191 -1.99 -2.11 -21.06
CA THR A 191 -2.85 -3.23 -20.64
C THR A 191 -4.34 -2.93 -20.74
N GLY A 192 -4.72 -1.68 -21.05
CA GLY A 192 -6.11 -1.26 -21.15
C GLY A 192 -6.87 -1.37 -19.82
N GLU A 193 -6.14 -1.25 -18.71
CA GLU A 193 -6.73 -1.36 -17.38
C GLU A 193 -7.56 -0.10 -17.06
N PRO A 194 -8.59 -0.22 -16.22
CA PRO A 194 -9.34 0.93 -15.71
C PRO A 194 -8.40 1.98 -15.11
N GLY A 195 -8.70 3.26 -15.35
CA GLY A 195 -7.93 4.37 -14.79
C GLY A 195 -6.98 5.12 -15.74
N THR A 196 -7.25 5.07 -17.05
CA THR A 196 -6.43 5.71 -18.09
C THR A 196 -7.18 6.82 -18.85
N THR A 197 -8.25 7.39 -18.29
CA THR A 197 -8.91 8.52 -18.93
C THR A 197 -8.11 9.78 -18.63
N ALA A 198 -7.43 10.31 -19.65
CA ALA A 198 -7.05 11.71 -19.72
C ALA A 198 -8.34 12.55 -19.67
N SER A 199 -8.89 12.74 -18.47
CA SER A 199 -10.03 13.61 -18.25
C SER A 199 -9.52 14.88 -17.60
N THR A 200 -9.47 15.93 -18.42
CA THR A 200 -9.30 17.33 -18.07
C THR A 200 -10.30 17.72 -16.97
N ILE A 201 -9.96 17.52 -15.71
CA ILE A 201 -10.70 18.15 -14.60
C ILE A 201 -10.20 19.59 -14.50
N GLY A 202 -10.75 20.45 -15.36
CA GLY A 202 -10.72 21.89 -15.16
C GLY A 202 -11.51 22.27 -13.90
N PRO A 203 -11.16 23.38 -13.23
CA PRO A 203 -11.72 23.74 -11.94
C PRO A 203 -13.22 24.01 -12.06
N ARG A 204 -14.02 23.43 -11.16
CA ARG A 204 -15.34 23.94 -10.79
C ARG A 204 -15.27 24.48 -9.37
#